data_AF-A0A9N8PFZ2-F1
#
_entry.id   AF-A0A9N8PFZ2-F1
#
_cell.length_a   1.000
_cell.length_b   1.000
_cell.length_c   1.000
_cell.angle_alpha   90.00
_cell.angle_beta   90.00
_cell.angle_gamma   90.00
#
_symmetry.space_group_name_H-M   'P 1'
#
loop_
_entity.id
_entity.type
_entity.pdbx_description
1 polymer ?
#
loop_
_entity_poly.entity_id
_entity_poly.type
_entity_poly.pdbx_seq_one_letter_code
_entity_poly.pdbx_strand_id
1 'polypeptide(L)' 'MTTEKPWHAEFPEPKAEAAIMPRNRVMQMLSLRGVASLLVIDLRRMDFEGGCLRGSLNIPAQGFWWNRGML' A
#
# COMPACT_ATOMS: atom_id res chain seq x y z
N MET A 1 -7.00 32.80 4.10
CA MET A 1 -6.20 31.58 4.32
C MET A 1 -6.63 30.57 3.29
N THR A 2 -5.71 30.08 2.45
CA THR A 2 -6.00 29.03 1.48
C THR A 2 -6.06 27.70 2.22
N THR A 3 -7.23 27.07 2.22
CA THR A 3 -7.39 25.68 2.67
C THR A 3 -6.61 24.78 1.73
N GLU A 4 -5.57 24.13 2.26
CA GLU A 4 -4.80 23.13 1.52
C GLU A 4 -5.72 21.96 1.18
N LYS A 5 -5.78 21.59 -0.11
CA LYS A 5 -6.56 20.44 -0.53
C LYS A 5 -5.86 19.16 -0.07
N PRO A 6 -6.59 18.11 0.34
CA PRO A 6 -5.98 16.81 0.59
C PRO A 6 -5.25 16.30 -0.64
N TRP A 7 -4.09 15.67 -0.46
CA TRP A 7 -3.26 15.15 -1.56
C TRP A 7 -4.03 14.19 -2.50
N HIS A 8 -5.00 13.44 -1.95
CA HIS A 8 -5.77 12.47 -2.72
C HIS A 8 -6.88 13.11 -3.56
N ALA A 9 -7.14 14.41 -3.41
CA ALA A 9 -8.18 15.13 -4.17
C ALA A 9 -7.87 15.26 -5.66
N GLU A 10 -6.64 14.94 -6.09
CA GLU A 10 -6.25 14.90 -7.50
C GLU A 10 -6.62 13.58 -8.20
N PHE A 11 -7.06 12.57 -7.45
CA PHE A 11 -7.40 11.25 -7.99
C PHE A 11 -8.91 11.09 -8.19
N PRO A 12 -9.33 10.22 -9.14
CA PRO A 12 -10.73 9.83 -9.24
C PRO A 12 -11.24 9.19 -7.95
N GLU A 13 -12.54 9.31 -7.70
CA GLU A 13 -13.20 8.64 -6.60
C GLU A 13 -12.99 7.11 -6.66
N PRO A 14 -12.77 6.43 -5.52
CA PRO A 14 -12.69 4.98 -5.47
C PRO A 14 -13.92 4.33 -6.08
N LYS A 15 -13.70 3.34 -6.96
CA LYS A 15 -14.79 2.58 -7.60
C LYS A 15 -15.25 1.38 -6.78
N ALA A 16 -14.48 0.99 -5.77
CA ALA A 16 -14.74 -0.15 -4.91
C ALA A 16 -14.04 0.03 -3.56
N GLU A 17 -14.60 -0.59 -2.53
CA GLU A 17 -13.96 -0.73 -1.22
C GLU A 17 -13.03 -1.95 -1.23
N ALA A 18 -11.80 -1.79 -0.71
CA ALA A 18 -10.85 -2.88 -0.63
C ALA A 18 -11.23 -3.85 0.50
N ALA A 19 -11.14 -5.16 0.24
CA ALA A 19 -11.35 -6.15 1.28
C ALA A 19 -10.28 -6.03 2.39
N ILE A 20 -10.73 -5.99 3.64
CA ILE A 20 -9.83 -5.95 4.80
C ILE A 20 -9.25 -7.35 5.03
N MET A 21 -7.92 -7.46 5.02
CA MET A 21 -7.23 -8.71 5.36
C MET A 21 -6.87 -8.75 6.84
N PRO A 22 -7.32 -9.78 7.60
CA PRO A 22 -6.94 -9.94 9.00
C PRO A 22 -5.42 -10.11 9.18
N ARG A 23 -4.87 -9.52 10.26
CA ARG A 23 -3.43 -9.58 10.57
C ARG A 23 -2.89 -11.01 10.64
N ASN A 24 -3.60 -11.92 11.31
CA ASN A 24 -3.20 -13.33 11.44
C ASN A 24 -3.10 -14.02 10.07
N ARG A 25 -3.98 -13.68 9.12
CA ARG A 25 -3.94 -14.20 7.76
C ARG A 25 -2.70 -13.70 7.01
N VAL A 26 -2.38 -12.42 7.11
CA VAL A 26 -1.13 -11.86 6.54
C VAL A 26 0.10 -12.58 7.13
N MET A 27 0.13 -12.76 8.44
CA MET A 27 1.23 -13.47 9.12
C MET A 27 1.38 -14.91 8.64
N GLN A 28 0.27 -15.63 8.46
CA GLN A 28 0.29 -16.99 7.90
C GLN A 28 0.80 -17.00 6.46
N MET A 29 0.40 -16.04 5.62
CA MET A 29 0.89 -15.97 4.24
C MET A 29 2.39 -15.65 4.18
N LEU A 30 2.88 -14.77 5.06
CA LEU A 30 4.29 -14.42 5.17
C LEU A 30 5.17 -15.56 5.74
N SER A 31 4.59 -16.51 6.48
CA SER A 31 5.32 -17.69 6.99
C SER A 31 5.45 -18.80 5.94
N LEU A 32 4.50 -18.90 5.00
CA LEU A 32 4.50 -19.89 3.91
C LEU A 32 5.39 -19.50 2.72
N ARG A 33 6.57 -18.92 2.99
CA ARG A 33 7.48 -18.37 1.97
C ARG A 33 7.77 -19.41 0.88
N GLY A 34 7.63 -19.01 -0.38
CA GLY A 34 7.91 -19.85 -1.55
C GLY A 34 6.75 -20.71 -2.05
N VAL A 35 5.62 -20.76 -1.34
CA VAL A 35 4.42 -21.51 -1.76
C VAL A 35 3.30 -20.59 -2.25
N ALA A 36 3.24 -19.35 -1.76
CA ALA A 36 2.28 -18.34 -2.19
C ALA A 36 2.99 -17.20 -2.94
N SER A 37 2.52 -16.87 -4.14
CA SER A 37 2.87 -15.63 -4.83
C SER A 37 2.17 -14.47 -4.11
N LEU A 38 2.92 -13.73 -3.28
CA LEU A 38 2.43 -12.60 -2.52
C LEU A 38 3.24 -11.34 -2.86
N LEU A 39 2.56 -10.29 -3.30
CA LEU A 39 3.11 -8.94 -3.42
C LEU A 39 2.61 -8.10 -2.24
N VAL A 40 3.53 -7.52 -1.48
CA VAL A 40 3.22 -6.59 -0.40
C VAL A 40 3.69 -5.21 -0.80
N ILE A 41 2.78 -4.23 -0.80
CA ILE A 41 3.09 -2.84 -1.14
C ILE A 41 2.86 -1.99 0.12
N ASP A 42 3.92 -1.32 0.57
CA ASP A 42 3.86 -0.36 1.66
C ASP A 42 3.59 1.04 1.10
N LEU A 43 2.37 1.52 1.33
CA LEU A 43 1.86 2.81 0.83
C LEU A 43 2.13 3.99 1.78
N ARG A 44 2.81 3.75 2.91
CA ARG A 44 3.10 4.80 3.90
C ARG A 44 4.02 5.88 3.35
N ARG A 45 4.10 6.98 4.11
CA ARG A 45 5.00 8.10 3.82
C ARG A 45 6.47 7.65 3.84
N MET A 46 7.30 8.43 3.15
CA MET A 46 8.74 8.16 2.92
C MET A 46 9.62 8.19 4.18
N ASP A 47 9.06 8.44 5.37
CA ASP A 47 9.82 8.59 6.60
C ASP A 47 10.27 7.25 7.21
N PHE A 48 9.74 6.12 6.72
CA PHE A 48 10.09 4.76 7.16
C PHE A 48 10.02 4.56 8.69
N GLU A 49 9.24 5.40 9.38
CA GLU A 49 9.19 5.38 10.83
C GLU A 49 8.65 4.01 11.30
N GLY A 50 9.38 3.37 12.23
CA GLY A 50 9.06 2.03 12.72
C GLY A 50 9.42 0.85 11.79
N GLY A 51 10.12 1.11 10.66
CA GLY A 51 10.52 0.07 9.71
C GLY A 51 9.39 -0.42 8.81
N CYS A 52 9.64 -1.40 7.95
CA CYS A 52 8.69 -1.94 6.97
C CYS A 52 8.55 -3.47 7.05
N LEU A 53 7.51 -4.02 6.41
CA LEU A 53 7.34 -5.46 6.33
C LEU A 53 8.44 -6.06 5.44
N ARG A 54 9.14 -7.08 5.95
CA ARG A 54 10.23 -7.74 5.22
C ARG A 54 9.74 -8.31 3.88
N GLY A 55 10.31 -7.80 2.79
CA GLY A 55 9.97 -8.21 1.42
C GLY A 55 8.87 -7.38 0.76
N SER A 56 8.41 -6.30 1.41
CA SER A 56 7.52 -5.33 0.80
C SER A 56 8.24 -4.38 -0.16
N LEU A 57 7.52 -3.86 -1.15
CA LEU A 57 7.92 -2.73 -1.97
C LEU A 57 7.37 -1.45 -1.35
N ASN A 58 8.21 -0.45 -1.09
CA ASN A 58 7.75 0.85 -0.63
C ASN A 58 7.42 1.73 -1.85
N ILE A 59 6.13 2.04 -2.01
CA ILE A 59 5.61 2.90 -3.06
C ILE A 59 4.57 3.82 -2.40
N PRO A 60 4.95 5.03 -1.97
CA PRO A 60 4.03 5.92 -1.26
C PRO A 60 2.74 6.16 -2.03
N ALA A 61 1.62 6.28 -1.32
CA ALA A 61 0.29 6.41 -1.92
C ALA A 61 0.19 7.54 -2.97
N GLN A 62 0.93 8.65 -2.77
CA GLN A 62 0.96 9.80 -3.67
C GLN A 62 1.55 9.47 -5.05
N GLY A 63 2.49 8.53 -5.13
CA GLY A 63 3.11 8.08 -6.38
C GLY A 63 2.48 6.80 -6.94
N PHE A 64 1.80 6.02 -6.09
CA PHE A 64 1.27 4.72 -6.46
C PHE A 64 0.29 4.77 -7.64
N TRP A 65 -0.65 5.72 -7.62
CA TRP A 65 -1.66 5.85 -8.68
C TRP A 65 -1.03 6.00 -10.07
N TRP A 66 0.04 6.79 -10.20
CA TRP A 66 0.71 7.03 -11.48
C TRP A 66 1.44 5.79 -12.02
N ASN A 67 1.82 4.87 -11.13
CA ASN A 67 2.54 3.63 -11.48
C ASN A 67 1.63 2.41 -11.62
N ARG A 68 0.30 2.58 -11.48
CA ARG A 68 -0.67 1.46 -11.45
C ARG A 68 -0.74 0.61 -12.72
N GLY A 69 -0.16 1.07 -13.84
CA GLY A 69 -0.09 0.31 -15.10
C GLY A 69 1.17 -0.54 -15.26
N MET A 70 2.12 -0.46 -14.32
CA MET A 70 3.40 -1.19 -14.36
C MET A 70 3.43 -2.43 -13.47
N LEU A 71 2.38 -2.67 -12.67
CA LEU A 71 2.28 -3.76 -11.69
C LEU A 71 1.27 -4.82 -12.13
#